data_AF-A0AAD1MEQ2-F1
#
_entry.id   AF-A0AAD1MEQ2-F1
#
_cell.length_a   1.000
_cell.length_b   1.000
_cell.length_c   1.000
_cell.angle_alpha   90.00
_cell.angle_beta   90.00
_cell.angle_gamma   90.00
#
_symmetry.space_group_name_H-M   'P 1'
#
loop_
_entity.id
_entity.type
_entity.pdbx_description
1 polymer ?
#
loop_
_entity_poly.entity_id
_entity_poly.type
_entity_poly.pdbx_seq_one_letter_code
_entity_poly.pdbx_strand_id
1 'polypeptide(L)'
;MAAGVLLGMLLIGWAAVRGLPDWQSIPSTWDAVWHANTVRFILDTGQASPTHMGELRNVETHAPLYYPSAFHALTAVLCQLTGAAPTTGFTLAGLAASVWLFPISAALLTWNLLKRVTTTRRTAVSAATAAALSASFTALPYVEFGTAAMPNLVAYGLVVPTFTLITSVRTLRDRIPVAVLALVGSSRCI
;
A
#
# COMPACT_ATOMS: atom_id res chain seq x y z
N MET A 1 6.16 -9.17 18.86
CA MET A 1 5.61 -8.52 17.65
C MET A 1 6.62 -8.45 16.51
N ALA A 2 7.77 -7.78 16.68
CA ALA A 2 8.74 -7.57 15.59
C ALA A 2 9.16 -8.84 14.84
N ALA A 3 9.52 -9.92 15.55
CA ALA A 3 9.91 -11.18 14.91
C ALA A 3 8.81 -11.78 14.01
N GLY A 4 7.53 -11.67 14.40
CA GLY A 4 6.41 -12.17 13.59
C GLY A 4 6.16 -11.32 12.35
N VAL A 5 6.31 -10.00 12.47
CA VAL A 5 6.26 -9.06 11.33
C VAL A 5 7.38 -9.38 10.34
N LEU A 6 8.61 -9.53 10.83
CA LEU A 6 9.77 -9.89 9.99
C LEU A 6 9.57 -11.23 9.29
N LEU A 7 9.07 -12.25 9.98
CA LEU A 7 8.77 -13.54 9.37
C LEU A 7 7.71 -13.41 8.27
N GLY A 8 6.61 -12.70 8.54
CA GLY A 8 5.57 -12.45 7.53
C GLY A 8 6.11 -11.74 6.29
N MET A 9 6.94 -10.70 6.49
CA MET A 9 7.60 -9.98 5.40
C MET A 9 8.51 -10.89 4.58
N LEU A 10 9.32 -11.73 5.22
CA LEU A 10 10.23 -12.66 4.55
C LEU A 10 9.47 -13.70 3.72
N LEU A 11 8.38 -14.26 4.24
CA LEU A 11 7.58 -15.25 3.54
C LEU A 11 6.89 -14.66 2.30
N ILE A 12 6.31 -13.46 2.40
CA ILE A 12 5.69 -12.78 1.26
C ILE A 12 6.75 -12.41 0.21
N GLY A 13 7.89 -11.86 0.65
CA GLY A 13 9.00 -11.51 -0.25
C GLY A 13 9.56 -12.73 -0.98
N TRP A 14 9.73 -13.85 -0.27
CA TRP A 14 10.18 -15.11 -0.89
C TRP A 14 9.19 -15.62 -1.94
N ALA A 15 7.89 -15.59 -1.65
CA ALA A 15 6.86 -15.99 -2.61
C ALA A 15 6.89 -15.11 -3.88
N ALA A 16 7.08 -13.80 -3.73
CA ALA A 16 7.17 -12.88 -4.87
C ALA A 16 8.41 -13.14 -5.74
N VAL A 17 9.59 -13.33 -5.13
CA VAL A 17 10.82 -13.67 -5.87
C VAL A 17 10.70 -14.98 -6.64
N ARG A 18 9.95 -15.96 -6.11
CA ARG A 18 9.72 -17.25 -6.78
C ARG A 18 8.60 -17.20 -7.82
N GLY A 19 7.62 -16.32 -7.64
CA GLY A 19 6.39 -16.26 -8.45
C GLY A 19 6.39 -15.21 -9.56
N LEU A 20 7.25 -14.18 -9.50
CA LEU A 20 7.37 -13.13 -10.51
C LEU A 20 8.60 -13.39 -11.40
N PRO A 21 8.42 -14.01 -12.59
CA PRO A 21 9.52 -14.30 -13.50
C PRO A 21 10.06 -13.05 -14.21
N ASP A 22 9.20 -12.05 -14.43
CA ASP A 22 9.58 -10.80 -15.10
C ASP A 22 9.08 -9.58 -14.30
N TRP A 23 10.00 -8.89 -13.66
CA TRP A 23 9.74 -7.73 -12.80
C TRP A 23 9.48 -6.44 -13.57
N GLN A 24 9.74 -6.42 -14.88
CA GLN A 24 9.44 -5.29 -15.75
C GLN A 24 8.13 -5.48 -16.52
N SER A 25 7.51 -6.66 -16.42
CA SER A 25 6.24 -6.94 -17.07
C SER A 25 5.08 -6.22 -16.37
N ILE A 26 4.16 -5.71 -17.19
CA ILE A 26 2.84 -5.26 -16.74
C ILE A 26 1.84 -6.31 -17.20
N PRO A 27 1.01 -6.87 -16.30
CA PRO A 27 -0.04 -7.80 -16.70
C PRO A 27 -0.97 -7.13 -17.73
N SER A 28 -1.30 -7.82 -18.81
CA SER A 28 -2.35 -7.37 -19.75
C SER A 28 -3.75 -7.69 -19.20
N THR A 29 -3.98 -7.40 -17.93
CA THR A 29 -5.26 -7.63 -17.24
C THR A 29 -5.83 -6.30 -16.77
N TRP A 30 -7.16 -6.19 -16.88
CA TRP A 30 -7.93 -5.05 -16.36
C TRP A 30 -7.29 -3.70 -16.66
N ASP A 31 -6.96 -2.92 -15.63
CA ASP A 31 -6.39 -1.59 -15.70
C ASP A 31 -4.90 -1.53 -15.29
N ALA A 32 -4.17 -2.65 -15.31
CA ALA A 32 -2.72 -2.68 -15.03
C ALA A 32 -1.93 -1.72 -15.93
N VAL A 33 -2.23 -1.71 -17.23
CA VAL A 33 -1.62 -0.79 -18.20
C VAL A 33 -1.94 0.67 -17.87
N TRP A 34 -3.15 0.95 -17.38
CA TRP A 34 -3.55 2.28 -16.94
C TRP A 34 -2.70 2.75 -15.75
N HIS A 35 -2.44 1.90 -14.76
CA HIS A 35 -1.60 2.26 -13.62
C HIS A 35 -0.16 2.57 -14.04
N ALA A 36 0.45 1.72 -14.88
CA ALA A 36 1.81 1.93 -15.36
C ALA A 36 1.93 3.23 -16.19
N ASN A 37 0.96 3.51 -17.06
CA ASN A 37 0.92 4.74 -17.84
C ASN A 37 0.68 5.97 -16.96
N THR A 38 -0.11 5.86 -15.90
CA THR A 38 -0.31 6.96 -14.95
C THR A 38 0.99 7.30 -14.22
N VAL A 39 1.80 6.31 -13.82
CA VAL A 39 3.14 6.55 -13.26
C VAL A 39 4.03 7.25 -14.29
N ARG A 40 4.02 6.78 -15.54
CA ARG A 40 4.79 7.42 -16.63
C ARG A 40 4.36 8.87 -16.86
N PHE A 41 3.07 9.14 -16.89
CA PHE A 41 2.51 10.49 -17.05
C PHE A 41 2.99 11.44 -15.95
N ILE A 42 2.99 10.99 -14.69
CA ILE A 42 3.50 11.79 -13.56
C ILE A 42 5.00 12.07 -13.74
N LEU A 43 5.78 11.09 -14.18
CA LEU A 43 7.21 11.26 -14.42
C LEU A 43 7.51 12.25 -15.55
N ASP A 44 6.70 12.23 -16.61
CA ASP A 44 6.90 13.09 -17.77
C ASP A 44 6.41 14.54 -17.54
N THR A 45 5.35 14.72 -16.75
CA THR A 45 4.68 16.03 -16.60
C THR A 45 4.88 16.69 -15.23
N GLY A 46 5.24 15.90 -14.20
CA GLY A 46 5.19 16.32 -12.80
C GLY A 46 3.77 16.43 -12.22
N GLN A 47 2.72 16.12 -12.98
CA GLN A 47 1.34 16.27 -12.54
C GLN A 47 0.83 15.01 -11.83
N ALA A 48 0.78 15.07 -10.50
CA ALA A 48 0.31 13.97 -9.65
C ALA A 48 -1.09 14.18 -9.04
N SER A 49 -1.77 15.29 -9.32
CA SER A 49 -3.08 15.59 -8.73
C SER A 49 -4.17 14.62 -9.21
N PRO A 50 -5.02 14.10 -8.31
CA PRO A 50 -6.07 13.15 -8.68
C PRO A 50 -7.14 13.75 -9.60
N THR A 51 -7.26 15.08 -9.67
CA THR A 51 -8.23 15.78 -10.54
C THR A 51 -7.77 15.90 -12.00
N HIS A 52 -6.51 15.57 -12.30
CA HIS A 52 -5.90 15.73 -13.63
C HIS A 52 -5.80 14.42 -14.39
N MET A 53 -6.35 13.32 -13.87
CA MET A 53 -6.23 12.00 -14.51
C MET A 53 -7.01 11.91 -15.84
N GLY A 54 -7.88 12.90 -16.12
CA GLY A 54 -8.54 13.06 -17.40
C GLY A 54 -7.59 13.43 -18.53
N GLU A 55 -6.49 14.13 -18.25
CA GLU A 55 -5.49 14.51 -19.25
C GLU A 55 -4.83 13.28 -19.89
N LEU A 56 -4.67 12.21 -19.10
CA LEU A 56 -4.16 10.93 -19.60
C LEU A 56 -5.28 10.04 -20.18
N ARG A 57 -6.45 9.98 -19.53
CA ARG A 57 -7.51 9.02 -19.91
C ARG A 57 -8.35 9.48 -21.10
N ASN A 58 -8.61 10.79 -21.18
CA ASN A 58 -9.62 11.39 -22.03
C ASN A 58 -8.96 12.39 -23.00
N VAL A 59 -7.89 11.95 -23.69
CA VAL A 59 -7.07 12.82 -24.56
C VAL A 59 -7.90 13.49 -25.64
N GLU A 60 -8.89 12.80 -26.21
CA GLU A 60 -9.72 13.33 -27.28
C GLU A 60 -10.81 14.27 -26.76
N THR A 61 -11.50 13.85 -25.70
CA THR A 61 -12.69 14.57 -25.19
C THR A 61 -12.37 15.66 -24.19
N HIS A 62 -11.16 15.64 -23.61
CA HIS A 62 -10.72 16.53 -22.54
C HIS A 62 -11.65 16.52 -21.31
N ALA A 63 -12.44 15.46 -21.15
CA ALA A 63 -13.36 15.34 -20.04
C ALA A 63 -12.58 15.20 -18.72
N PRO A 64 -12.97 15.92 -17.65
CA PRO A 64 -12.33 15.77 -16.36
C PRO A 64 -12.53 14.36 -15.82
N LEU A 65 -11.51 13.82 -15.17
CA LEU A 65 -11.59 12.55 -14.46
C LEU A 65 -10.89 12.70 -13.12
N TYR A 66 -11.66 12.53 -12.04
CA TYR A 66 -11.10 12.29 -10.73
C TYR A 66 -10.69 10.83 -10.62
N TYR A 67 -9.44 10.58 -10.26
CA TYR A 67 -8.97 9.23 -9.95
C TYR A 67 -7.87 9.30 -8.87
N PRO A 68 -7.99 8.56 -7.76
CA PRO A 68 -6.97 8.55 -6.70
C PRO A 68 -5.57 8.23 -7.21
N SER A 69 -4.63 9.15 -6.98
CA SER A 69 -3.29 9.10 -7.59
C SER A 69 -2.15 8.83 -6.61
N ALA A 70 -2.40 8.68 -5.31
CA ALA A 70 -1.33 8.61 -4.32
C ALA A 70 -0.40 7.41 -4.52
N PHE A 71 -0.95 6.25 -4.89
CA PHE A 71 -0.14 5.08 -5.24
C PHE A 71 0.80 5.40 -6.40
N HIS A 72 0.29 6.03 -7.45
CA HIS A 72 1.07 6.40 -8.64
C HIS A 72 2.10 7.48 -8.33
N ALA A 73 1.75 8.46 -7.51
CA ALA A 73 2.64 9.53 -7.08
C ALA A 73 3.82 8.99 -6.26
N LEU A 74 3.56 8.12 -5.28
CA LEU A 74 4.62 7.46 -4.51
C LEU A 74 5.47 6.56 -5.38
N THR A 75 4.86 5.87 -6.35
CA THR A 75 5.59 5.04 -7.32
C THR A 75 6.47 5.90 -8.23
N ALA A 76 6.00 7.06 -8.67
CA ALA A 76 6.80 8.00 -9.46
C ALA A 76 8.00 8.54 -8.66
N VAL A 77 7.82 8.87 -7.38
CA VAL A 77 8.93 9.24 -6.49
C VAL A 77 9.93 8.10 -6.36
N LEU A 78 9.47 6.85 -6.19
CA LEU A 78 10.35 5.68 -6.18
C LEU A 78 11.16 5.58 -7.48
N CYS A 79 10.53 5.73 -8.63
CA CYS A 79 11.20 5.72 -9.93
C CYS A 79 12.23 6.85 -10.06
N GLN A 80 11.91 8.07 -9.61
CA GLN A 80 12.85 9.21 -9.62
C GLN A 80 14.08 8.96 -8.74
N LEU A 81 13.88 8.37 -7.56
CA LEU A 81 14.98 8.10 -6.62
C LEU A 81 15.88 6.93 -7.06
N THR A 82 15.34 5.98 -7.81
CA THR A 82 16.06 4.73 -8.16
C THR A 82 16.49 4.66 -9.61
N GLY A 83 15.94 5.50 -10.48
CA GLY A 83 16.07 5.37 -11.94
C GLY A 83 15.28 4.20 -12.53
N ALA A 84 14.43 3.53 -11.75
CA ALA A 84 13.64 2.39 -12.22
C ALA A 84 12.61 2.82 -13.27
N ALA A 85 12.41 1.97 -14.29
CA ALA A 85 11.34 2.15 -15.26
C ALA A 85 9.96 2.15 -14.56
N PRO A 86 8.95 2.86 -15.09
CA PRO A 86 7.61 2.92 -14.49
C PRO A 86 7.00 1.53 -14.25
N THR A 87 7.27 0.58 -15.15
CA THR A 87 6.76 -0.78 -15.04
C THR A 87 7.37 -1.55 -13.87
N THR A 88 8.70 -1.43 -13.69
CA THR A 88 9.40 -1.94 -12.52
C THR A 88 8.91 -1.26 -11.25
N GLY A 89 8.72 0.06 -11.27
CA GLY A 89 8.19 0.83 -10.15
C GLY A 89 6.83 0.33 -9.70
N PHE A 90 5.90 0.10 -10.65
CA PHE A 90 4.57 -0.45 -10.37
C PHE A 90 4.63 -1.80 -9.65
N THR A 91 5.42 -2.74 -10.18
CA THR A 91 5.58 -4.07 -9.59
C THR A 91 6.21 -3.99 -8.19
N LEU A 92 7.27 -3.19 -8.03
CA LEU A 92 7.95 -3.00 -6.76
C LEU A 92 7.06 -2.32 -5.71
N ALA A 93 6.29 -1.31 -6.10
CA ALA A 93 5.39 -0.59 -5.20
C ALA A 93 4.23 -1.49 -4.75
N GLY A 94 3.64 -2.27 -5.66
CA GLY A 94 2.62 -3.27 -5.33
C GLY A 94 3.14 -4.36 -4.39
N LEU A 95 4.37 -4.82 -4.62
CA LEU A 95 5.02 -5.79 -3.75
C LEU A 95 5.35 -5.19 -2.38
N ALA A 96 5.91 -3.99 -2.34
CA ALA A 96 6.26 -3.31 -1.09
C ALA A 96 5.01 -3.12 -0.22
N ALA A 97 3.90 -2.70 -0.83
CA ALA A 97 2.61 -2.61 -0.17
C ALA A 97 2.18 -3.98 0.42
N SER A 98 2.30 -5.05 -0.35
CA SER A 98 1.97 -6.42 0.09
C SER A 98 2.85 -6.90 1.25
N VAL A 99 4.17 -6.71 1.14
CA VAL A 99 5.16 -7.21 2.10
C VAL A 99 5.08 -6.46 3.43
N TRP A 100 4.90 -5.14 3.40
CA TRP A 100 4.94 -4.32 4.59
C TRP A 100 3.58 -4.11 5.23
N LEU A 101 2.57 -3.73 4.45
CA LEU A 101 1.34 -3.22 5.02
C LEU A 101 0.51 -4.33 5.69
N PHE A 102 0.51 -5.55 5.14
CA PHE A 102 -0.28 -6.64 5.70
C PHE A 102 0.22 -7.14 7.06
N PRO A 103 1.50 -7.55 7.23
CA PRO A 103 2.01 -8.01 8.52
C PRO A 103 1.96 -6.91 9.59
N ILE A 104 2.24 -5.66 9.22
CA ILE A 104 2.19 -4.53 10.15
C ILE A 104 0.74 -4.24 10.56
N SER A 105 -0.19 -4.19 9.62
CA SER A 105 -1.61 -3.97 9.92
C SER A 105 -2.17 -5.06 10.84
N ALA A 106 -1.88 -6.34 10.55
CA ALA A 106 -2.29 -7.44 11.40
C ALA A 106 -1.73 -7.30 12.83
N ALA A 107 -0.43 -7.05 12.97
CA ALA A 107 0.20 -6.79 14.27
C ALA A 107 -0.43 -5.61 15.02
N LEU A 108 -0.58 -4.46 14.35
CA LEU A 108 -1.11 -3.24 14.96
C LEU A 108 -2.57 -3.39 15.37
N LEU A 109 -3.40 -4.03 14.55
CA LEU A 109 -4.79 -4.28 14.87
C LEU A 109 -4.90 -5.19 16.10
N THR A 110 -4.22 -6.35 16.08
CA THR A 110 -4.22 -7.28 17.22
C THR A 110 -3.70 -6.62 18.49
N TRP A 111 -2.63 -5.83 18.39
CA TRP A 111 -2.12 -5.08 19.53
C TRP A 111 -3.15 -4.10 20.09
N ASN A 112 -3.80 -3.32 19.23
CA ASN A 112 -4.76 -2.31 19.67
C ASN A 112 -6.01 -2.92 20.32
N LEU A 113 -6.46 -4.07 19.84
CA LEU A 113 -7.60 -4.79 20.41
C LEU A 113 -7.27 -5.42 21.79
N LEU A 114 -6.08 -6.01 21.93
CA LEU A 114 -5.76 -6.83 23.10
C LEU A 114 -5.04 -6.08 24.24
N LYS A 115 -4.40 -4.93 23.96
CA LYS A 115 -3.57 -4.21 24.94
C LYS A 115 -4.30 -3.76 26.22
N ARG A 116 -5.64 -3.64 26.18
CA ARG A 116 -6.46 -3.19 27.32
C ARG A 116 -7.03 -4.33 28.16
N VAL A 117 -7.07 -5.54 27.63
CA VAL A 117 -7.78 -6.69 28.22
C VAL A 117 -6.88 -7.89 28.50
N THR A 118 -5.60 -7.81 28.13
CA THR A 118 -4.62 -8.88 28.36
C THR A 118 -3.28 -8.32 28.86
N THR A 119 -2.37 -9.21 29.26
CA THR A 119 -1.01 -8.83 29.63
C THR A 119 -0.18 -8.44 28.41
N THR A 120 0.82 -7.56 28.58
CA THR A 120 1.74 -7.15 27.52
C THR A 120 2.38 -8.35 26.81
N ARG A 121 2.76 -9.39 27.56
CA ARG A 121 3.34 -10.62 26.98
C ARG A 121 2.34 -11.33 26.06
N ARG A 122 1.09 -11.51 26.50
CA ARG A 122 0.06 -12.15 25.67
C ARG A 122 -0.26 -11.31 24.42
N THR A 123 -0.45 -10.01 24.58
CA THR A 123 -0.65 -9.09 23.44
C THR A 123 0.50 -9.18 22.44
N ALA A 124 1.75 -9.17 22.91
CA ALA A 124 2.94 -9.18 22.06
C ALA A 124 3.12 -10.49 21.29
N VAL A 125 2.74 -11.63 21.89
CA VAL A 125 2.74 -12.95 21.24
C VAL A 125 1.61 -13.01 20.22
N SER A 126 0.37 -12.67 20.60
CA SER A 126 -0.77 -12.67 19.67
C SER A 126 -0.53 -11.77 18.46
N ALA A 127 0.00 -10.56 18.66
CA ALA A 127 0.34 -9.65 17.56
C ALA A 127 1.47 -10.19 16.66
N ALA A 128 2.46 -10.89 17.23
CA ALA A 128 3.49 -11.56 16.44
C ALA A 128 2.91 -12.71 15.61
N THR A 129 2.07 -13.54 16.22
CA THR A 129 1.41 -14.66 15.55
C THR A 129 0.50 -14.18 14.43
N ALA A 130 -0.31 -13.14 14.66
CA ALA A 130 -1.16 -12.54 13.63
C ALA A 130 -0.35 -12.01 12.44
N ALA A 131 0.76 -11.32 12.70
CA ALA A 131 1.64 -10.83 11.63
C ALA A 131 2.36 -11.93 10.85
N ALA A 132 2.73 -13.04 11.51
CA ALA A 132 3.31 -14.18 10.82
C ALA A 132 2.26 -14.90 9.96
N LEU A 133 1.05 -15.13 10.52
CA LEU A 133 -0.05 -15.78 9.82
C LEU A 133 -0.65 -14.93 8.70
N SER A 134 -0.46 -13.60 8.70
CA SER A 134 -0.94 -12.76 7.59
C SER A 134 -0.30 -13.16 6.26
N ALA A 135 0.92 -13.69 6.27
CA ALA A 135 1.58 -14.22 5.06
C ALA A 135 0.87 -15.46 4.48
N SER A 136 0.07 -16.16 5.28
CA SER A 136 -0.74 -17.31 4.81
C SER A 136 -2.01 -16.88 4.07
N PHE A 137 -2.41 -15.61 4.15
CA PHE A 137 -3.53 -15.05 3.38
C PHE A 137 -3.03 -14.61 2.00
N THR A 138 -2.73 -15.57 1.15
CA THR A 138 -2.24 -15.32 -0.22
C THR A 138 -3.32 -14.77 -1.15
N ALA A 139 -4.60 -14.94 -0.79
CA ALA A 139 -5.73 -14.53 -1.62
C ALA A 139 -5.74 -13.02 -1.91
N LEU A 140 -5.44 -12.17 -0.93
CA LEU A 140 -5.49 -10.72 -1.14
C LEU A 140 -4.39 -10.23 -2.08
N PRO A 141 -3.09 -10.52 -1.87
CA PRO A 141 -2.08 -10.18 -2.85
C PRO A 141 -2.38 -10.80 -4.23
N TYR A 142 -2.74 -12.08 -4.30
CA TYR A 142 -2.96 -12.75 -5.58
C TYR A 142 -4.15 -12.19 -6.36
N VAL A 143 -5.27 -11.91 -5.70
CA VAL A 143 -6.45 -11.28 -6.33
C VAL A 143 -6.10 -9.89 -6.79
N GLU A 144 -5.49 -9.06 -5.94
CA GLU A 144 -5.18 -7.67 -6.29
C GLU A 144 -4.14 -7.58 -7.41
N PHE A 145 -3.15 -8.49 -7.45
CA PHE A 145 -2.22 -8.60 -8.58
C PHE A 145 -2.92 -9.12 -9.84
N GLY A 146 -3.82 -10.09 -9.71
CA GLY A 146 -4.59 -10.64 -10.84
C GLY A 146 -5.59 -9.64 -11.44
N THR A 147 -6.20 -8.80 -10.61
CA THR A 147 -7.16 -7.76 -11.02
C THR A 147 -6.52 -6.39 -11.25
N ALA A 148 -5.20 -6.28 -11.09
CA ALA A 148 -4.44 -5.03 -11.16
C ALA A 148 -4.83 -3.96 -10.11
N ALA A 149 -5.59 -4.32 -9.10
CA ALA A 149 -6.13 -3.41 -8.08
C ALA A 149 -5.10 -2.99 -7.01
N MET A 150 -3.82 -2.81 -7.38
CA MET A 150 -2.75 -2.36 -6.45
C MET A 150 -3.11 -1.10 -5.64
N PRO A 151 -3.82 -0.09 -6.18
CA PRO A 151 -4.25 1.03 -5.35
C PRO A 151 -5.24 0.65 -4.25
N ASN A 152 -6.10 -0.34 -4.48
CA ASN A 152 -7.04 -0.86 -3.50
C ASN A 152 -6.30 -1.64 -2.40
N LEU A 153 -5.35 -2.49 -2.78
CA LEU A 153 -4.41 -3.13 -1.85
C LEU A 153 -3.71 -2.11 -0.92
N VAL A 154 -3.20 -1.02 -1.50
CA VAL A 154 -2.52 0.04 -0.75
C VAL A 154 -3.51 0.77 0.16
N ALA A 155 -4.72 1.07 -0.33
CA ALA A 155 -5.77 1.68 0.47
C ALA A 155 -6.09 0.81 1.71
N TYR A 156 -6.39 -0.48 1.52
CA TYR A 156 -6.64 -1.41 2.63
C TYR A 156 -5.46 -1.52 3.59
N GLY A 157 -4.24 -1.56 3.06
CA GLY A 157 -3.02 -1.61 3.86
C GLY A 157 -2.80 -0.36 4.73
N LEU A 158 -3.31 0.81 4.30
CA LEU A 158 -3.18 2.07 5.03
C LEU A 158 -4.31 2.31 6.05
N VAL A 159 -5.46 1.64 5.92
CA VAL A 159 -6.62 1.83 6.83
C VAL A 159 -6.23 1.59 8.29
N VAL A 160 -5.54 0.49 8.58
CA VAL A 160 -5.22 0.11 9.97
C VAL A 160 -4.17 1.04 10.60
N PRO A 161 -3.03 1.35 9.95
CA PRO A 161 -2.09 2.36 10.46
C PRO A 161 -2.78 3.71 10.69
N THR A 162 -3.62 4.15 9.77
CA THR A 162 -4.34 5.43 9.87
C THR A 162 -5.31 5.43 11.05
N PHE A 163 -6.13 4.39 11.18
CA PHE A 163 -7.06 4.22 12.30
C PHE A 163 -6.34 4.18 13.65
N THR A 164 -5.22 3.47 13.72
CA THR A 164 -4.44 3.35 14.97
C THR A 164 -3.75 4.65 15.35
N LEU A 165 -3.28 5.45 14.38
CA LEU A 165 -2.78 6.80 14.62
C LEU A 165 -3.88 7.72 15.16
N ILE A 166 -5.03 7.79 14.47
CA ILE A 166 -6.17 8.63 14.87
C ILE A 166 -6.66 8.27 16.27
N THR A 167 -6.90 7.00 16.56
CA THR A 167 -7.40 6.57 17.88
C THR A 167 -6.38 6.75 19.01
N SER A 168 -5.08 6.74 18.71
CA SER A 168 -4.02 6.93 19.70
C SER A 168 -3.92 8.36 20.24
N VAL A 169 -4.44 9.35 19.50
CA VAL A 169 -4.47 10.77 19.91
C VAL A 169 -5.18 10.97 21.25
N ARG A 170 -6.20 10.14 21.55
CA ARG A 170 -6.93 10.20 22.82
C ARG A 170 -6.05 9.92 24.05
N THR A 171 -4.94 9.21 23.84
CA THR A 171 -3.99 8.82 24.89
C THR A 171 -2.64 9.52 24.78
N LEU A 172 -2.24 9.92 23.57
CA LEU A 172 -0.94 10.53 23.28
C LEU A 172 -1.16 11.74 22.36
N ARG A 173 -1.38 12.91 22.97
CA ARG A 173 -1.70 14.15 22.24
C ARG A 173 -0.60 14.60 21.29
N ASP A 174 0.65 14.21 21.53
CA ASP A 174 1.78 14.54 20.64
C ASP A 174 1.64 13.91 19.25
N ARG A 175 0.74 12.93 19.08
CA ARG A 175 0.46 12.27 17.79
C ARG A 175 -0.54 13.03 16.92
N ILE A 176 -1.12 14.14 17.38
CA ILE A 176 -2.08 14.94 16.62
C ILE A 176 -1.55 15.30 15.22
N PRO A 177 -0.32 15.84 15.05
CA PRO A 177 0.18 16.22 13.72
C PRO A 177 0.26 15.02 12.77
N VAL A 178 0.75 13.87 13.26
CA VAL A 178 0.88 12.65 12.45
C VAL A 178 -0.48 12.05 12.10
N ALA A 179 -1.45 12.10 13.03
CA ALA A 179 -2.82 11.65 12.77
C ALA A 179 -3.53 12.54 11.75
N VAL A 180 -3.32 13.86 11.79
CA VAL A 180 -3.83 14.80 10.79
C VAL A 180 -3.22 14.52 9.43
N LEU A 181 -1.89 14.31 9.35
CA LEU A 181 -1.22 13.95 8.10
C LEU A 181 -1.75 12.63 7.53
N ALA A 182 -1.94 11.61 8.36
CA ALA A 182 -2.52 10.33 7.94
C ALA A 182 -3.96 10.49 7.45
N LEU A 183 -4.78 11.28 8.14
CA LEU A 183 -6.16 11.56 7.75
C LEU A 183 -6.24 12.33 6.42
N VAL A 184 -5.46 13.41 6.27
CA VAL A 184 -5.43 14.21 5.03
C VAL A 184 -4.85 13.41 3.87
N GLY A 185 -3.80 12.62 4.12
CA GLY A 185 -3.20 11.74 3.12
C GLY A 185 -4.18 10.67 2.63
N SER A 186 -4.95 10.07 3.53
CA SER A 186 -5.95 9.04 3.18
C SER A 186 -7.22 9.60 2.54
N SER A 187 -7.68 10.79 2.93
CA SER A 187 -8.91 11.41 2.39
C SER A 187 -8.73 12.05 1.01
N ARG A 188 -7.49 12.27 0.56
CA ARG A 188 -7.18 12.61 -0.84
C ARG A 188 -6.92 11.39 -1.73
N CYS A 189 -7.03 10.18 -1.18
CA CYS A 189 -6.93 8.90 -1.88
C CYS A 189 -8.29 8.24 -2.17
N ILE A 190 -9.41 8.84 -1.77
CA ILE A 190 -10.77 8.29 -1.94
C ILE A 190 -11.57 9.23 -2.84
#